data_AF-A0A165LXV3-F1
#
_entry.id   AF-A0A165LXV3-F1
#
_cell.length_a   1.000
_cell.length_b   1.000
_cell.length_c   1.000
_cell.angle_alpha   90.00
_cell.angle_beta   90.00
_cell.angle_gamma   90.00
#
_symmetry.space_group_name_H-M   'P 1'
#
loop_
_entity.id
_entity.type
_entity.pdbx_description
1 polymer ?
#
loop_
_entity_poly.entity_id
_entity_poly.type
_entity_poly.pdbx_seq_one_letter_code
_entity_poly.pdbx_strand_id
1 'polypeptide(L)' 'VPKLHVQGHKEECQYCRHFAYLTGGGRTCGEGVERPWPETNVTGMITKDANKGHREDILNDTQRDWCHKKVIGM' A
#
# COMPACT_ATOMS: atom_id res chain seq x y z
N VAL A 1 -9.21 -10.44 19.79
CA VAL A 1 -8.14 -9.50 20.17
C VAL A 1 -7.49 -9.00 18.89
N PRO A 2 -7.60 -7.70 18.54
CA PRO A 2 -6.96 -7.13 17.35
C PRO A 2 -5.44 -7.28 17.38
N LYS A 3 -4.79 -7.30 16.20
CA LYS A 3 -3.35 -7.55 16.04
C LYS A 3 -2.47 -6.59 16.85
N LEU A 4 -2.82 -5.30 16.91
CA LEU A 4 -2.10 -4.31 17.73
C LEU A 4 -2.30 -4.57 19.24
N HIS A 5 -3.50 -5.03 19.62
CA HIS A 5 -3.89 -5.20 21.01
C HIS A 5 -3.40 -6.52 21.62
N VAL A 6 -3.05 -7.52 20.79
CA VAL A 6 -2.69 -8.86 21.26
C VAL A 6 -1.39 -8.89 22.06
N GLN A 7 -0.49 -7.92 21.83
CA GLN A 7 0.76 -7.79 22.58
C GLN A 7 0.55 -7.52 24.08
N GLY A 8 -0.58 -6.89 24.45
CA GLY A 8 -0.94 -6.67 25.85
C GLY A 8 -1.67 -7.84 26.52
N HIS A 9 -1.93 -8.93 25.79
CA HIS A 9 -2.59 -10.13 26.31
C HIS A 9 -1.60 -11.23 26.70
N LYS A 10 -2.11 -12.26 27.39
CA LYS A 10 -1.40 -13.50 27.74
C LYS A 10 -0.73 -14.11 26.50
N GLU A 11 0.44 -14.73 26.70
CA GLU A 11 1.28 -15.26 25.61
C GLU A 11 0.54 -16.24 24.69
N GLU A 12 -0.28 -17.12 25.25
CA GLU A 12 -1.11 -18.08 24.51
C GLU A 12 -2.03 -17.37 23.48
N CYS A 13 -2.57 -16.20 23.85
CA CYS A 13 -3.39 -15.39 22.96
C CYS A 13 -2.59 -14.83 21.77
N GLN A 14 -1.30 -14.57 21.97
CA GLN A 14 -0.41 -14.05 20.94
C GLN A 14 -0.17 -15.11 19.87
N TYR A 15 0.09 -16.37 20.26
CA TYR A 15 0.30 -17.47 19.31
C TYR A 15 -0.98 -17.88 18.60
N CYS A 16 -2.07 -18.15 19.34
CA CYS A 16 -3.33 -18.63 18.74
C CYS A 16 -3.97 -17.62 17.79
N ARG A 17 -3.68 -16.32 17.95
CA ARG A 17 -4.26 -15.24 17.14
C ARG A 17 -3.22 -14.52 16.28
N HIS A 18 -2.02 -15.08 16.15
CA HIS A 18 -1.02 -14.50 15.27
C HIS A 18 -1.37 -14.79 13.81
N PHE A 19 -1.48 -13.75 12.98
CA PHE A 19 -1.71 -13.94 11.53
C PHE A 19 -0.66 -14.80 10.81
N ALA A 20 0.55 -14.96 11.36
CA ALA A 20 1.55 -15.87 10.76
C ALA A 20 1.27 -17.36 11.04
N TYR A 21 0.44 -17.68 12.02
CA TYR A 21 0.09 -19.05 12.41
C TYR A 21 -1.35 -19.42 12.08
N LEU A 22 -2.16 -18.44 11.67
CA LEU A 22 -3.54 -18.67 11.24
C LEU A 22 -3.57 -19.25 9.83
N THR A 23 -4.35 -20.32 9.64
CA THR A 23 -4.61 -20.89 8.32
C THR A 23 -5.26 -19.83 7.41
N GLY A 24 -4.69 -19.63 6.21
CA GLY A 24 -5.12 -18.57 5.29
C GLY A 24 -4.54 -17.18 5.60
N GLY A 25 -3.70 -17.04 6.63
CA GLY A 25 -2.97 -15.81 6.93
C GLY A 25 -1.87 -15.54 5.91
N GLY A 26 -2.07 -14.56 5.04
CA GLY A 26 -1.07 -14.12 4.07
C GLY A 26 -0.03 -13.18 4.71
N ARG A 27 1.25 -13.38 4.40
CA ARG A 27 2.29 -12.37 4.62
C ARG A 27 2.24 -11.35 3.48
N THR A 28 1.23 -10.49 3.51
CA THR A 28 1.10 -9.41 2.53
C THR A 28 1.95 -8.22 2.97
N CYS A 29 2.62 -7.58 2.01
CA CYS A 29 3.27 -6.31 2.27
C CYS A 29 2.20 -5.19 2.32
N GLY A 30 1.74 -4.86 3.53
CA GLY A 30 0.70 -3.84 3.73
C GLY A 30 1.11 -2.44 3.25
N GLU A 31 2.40 -2.12 3.29
CA GLU A 31 2.91 -0.83 2.82
C GLU A 31 2.92 -0.68 1.30
N GLY A 32 2.77 -1.77 0.54
CA GLY A 32 2.87 -1.71 -0.93
C GLY A 32 1.87 -0.75 -1.59
N VAL A 33 0.77 -0.43 -0.93
CA VAL A 33 -0.23 0.56 -1.39
C VAL A 33 0.11 1.99 -0.98
N GLU A 34 0.86 2.18 0.11
CA GLU A 34 1.22 3.50 0.64
C GLU A 34 2.56 4.00 0.10
N ARG A 35 3.44 3.10 -0.34
CA ARG A 35 4.71 3.45 -1.02
C ARG A 35 4.59 4.48 -2.14
N PRO A 36 3.60 4.44 -3.06
CA PRO A 36 3.43 5.46 -4.10
C PRO A 36 2.87 6.79 -3.62
N TRP A 37 2.50 6.92 -2.34
CA TRP A 37 1.83 8.10 -1.83
C TRP A 37 2.67 9.38 -1.95
N PRO A 38 3.98 9.40 -1.61
CA PRO A 38 4.82 10.58 -1.79
C PRO A 38 4.86 11.07 -3.24
N GLU A 39 4.98 10.16 -4.20
CA GLU A 39 5.03 10.46 -5.63
C GLU A 39 3.66 10.95 -6.12
N THR A 40 2.57 10.35 -5.64
CA THR A 40 1.21 10.79 -5.98
C THR A 40 0.96 12.23 -5.51
N ASN A 41 1.51 12.63 -4.37
CA ASN A 41 1.44 14.03 -3.93
C ASN A 41 2.17 14.97 -4.91
N VAL A 42 3.34 14.58 -5.41
CA VAL A 42 4.07 15.34 -6.43
C VAL A 42 3.27 15.41 -7.74
N THR A 43 2.67 14.29 -8.18
CA THR A 43 1.76 14.26 -9.34
C THR A 43 0.59 15.24 -9.16
N GLY A 44 0.06 15.34 -7.95
CA GLY A 44 -0.98 16.31 -7.59
C GLY A 44 -0.52 17.77 -7.72
N MET A 45 0.77 18.06 -7.60
CA MET A 45 1.32 19.41 -7.78
C MET A 45 1.44 19.77 -9.26
N ILE A 46 1.97 18.88 -10.10
CA ILE A 46 2.18 19.14 -11.54
C ILE A 46 0.89 19.14 -12.36
N THR A 47 -0.19 18.54 -11.84
CA THR A 47 -1.50 18.48 -12.52
C THR A 47 -2.39 19.69 -12.28
N LYS A 48 -1.99 20.65 -11.43
CA LYS A 48 -2.81 21.81 -11.08
C LYS A 48 -3.07 22.75 -12.26
N ASP A 49 -2.06 22.93 -13.10
CA ASP A 49 -2.11 23.83 -14.25
C ASP A 49 -2.42 23.09 -15.57
N ALA A 50 -2.63 21.77 -15.50
CA ALA A 50 -2.96 20.96 -16.67
C ALA A 50 -4.43 21.11 -17.06
N ASN A 51 -4.71 21.13 -18.37
CA ASN A 51 -6.07 21.02 -18.87
C ASN A 51 -6.69 19.65 -18.49
N LYS A 52 -8.01 19.50 -18.56
CA LYS A 52 -8.71 18.31 -18.07
C LYS A 52 -8.19 17.00 -18.69
N GLY A 53 -7.97 16.96 -20.00
CA GLY A 53 -7.47 15.77 -20.69
C GLY A 53 -6.03 15.46 -20.31
N HIS A 54 -5.17 16.47 -20.34
CA HIS A 54 -3.77 16.33 -19.99
C HIS A 54 -3.56 15.93 -18.52
N ARG A 55 -4.41 16.40 -17.62
CA ARG A 55 -4.42 15.98 -16.22
C ARG A 55 -4.70 14.48 -16.09
N GLU A 56 -5.66 13.97 -16.85
CA GLU A 56 -5.97 12.53 -16.88
C GLU A 56 -4.80 11.72 -17.42
N ASP A 57 -4.16 12.18 -18.51
CA ASP A 57 -2.97 11.53 -19.08
C ASP A 57 -1.82 11.45 -18.06
N ILE A 58 -1.49 12.56 -17.39
CA ILE A 58 -0.44 12.59 -16.36
C ILE A 58 -0.74 11.59 -15.22
N LEU A 59 -1.99 11.58 -14.74
CA LEU A 59 -2.39 10.66 -13.67
C LEU A 59 -2.29 9.20 -14.14
N ASN A 60 -2.78 8.89 -15.34
CA ASN A 60 -2.71 7.54 -15.89
C ASN A 60 -1.26 7.07 -16.06
N ASP A 61 -0.39 7.90 -16.62
CA ASP A 61 1.02 7.53 -16.87
C ASP A 61 1.78 7.28 -15.57
N THR A 62 1.61 8.14 -14.56
CA THR A 62 2.26 7.96 -13.25
C THR A 62 1.80 6.70 -12.53
N GLN A 63 0.50 6.36 -12.59
CA GLN A 63 0.03 5.10 -12.00
C GLN A 63 0.42 3.86 -12.80
N ARG A 64 0.52 3.98 -14.13
CA ARG A 64 0.98 2.88 -14.97
C ARG A 64 2.45 2.56 -14.71
N ASP A 65 3.29 3.57 -14.53
CA ASP A 65 4.67 3.42 -14.13
C ASP A 65 4.79 2.68 -12.77
N TRP A 66 4.00 3.09 -11.77
CA TRP A 66 3.98 2.39 -10.47
C TRP A 66 3.54 0.92 -10.56
N CYS A 67 2.52 0.63 -11.37
CA CYS A 67 2.13 -0.74 -11.64
C CYS A 67 3.24 -1.53 -12.34
N HIS A 68 3.96 -0.90 -13.28
CA HIS A 68 5.07 -1.54 -13.97
C HIS A 68 6.23 -1.86 -13.03
N LYS A 69 6.63 -0.91 -12.18
CA LYS A 69 7.66 -1.10 -11.13
C LYS A 69 7.34 -2.28 -10.22
N LYS A 70 6.08 -2.40 -9.80
CA LYS A 70 5.58 -3.53 -9.02
C LYS A 70 5.72 -4.88 -9.74
N VAL A 71 5.50 -4.91 -11.05
CA VAL A 71 5.64 -6.14 -11.87
C VAL A 71 7.10 -6.55 -12.00
N ILE A 72 8.02 -5.59 -12.15
CA ILE A 72 9.46 -5.86 -12.31
C ILE A 72 10.20 -6.02 -10.96
N GLY A 73 9.50 -5.85 -9.83
CA GLY A 73 10.07 -6.05 -8.49
C GLY A 73 10.95 -4.89 -8.01
N MET A 74 10.68 -3.66 -8.46
CA MET A 74 11.38 -2.44 -8.07
C MET A 74 10.65 -1.67 -6.97
#